data_AF-A0A258M819-F1
#
_entry.id   AF-A0A258M819-F1
#
_cell.length_a   1.000
_cell.length_b   1.000
_cell.length_c   1.000
_cell.angle_alpha   90.00
_cell.angle_beta   90.00
_cell.angle_gamma   90.00
#
_symmetry.space_group_name_H-M   'P 1'
#
loop_
_entity.id
_entity.type
_entity.pdbx_description
1 polymer ?
#
loop_
_entity_poly.entity_id
_entity_poly.type
_entity_poly.pdbx_seq_one_letter_code
_entity_poly.pdbx_strand_id
1 'polypeptide(L)'
;MKLRLRRWISKYPETLPASFIAVCFVYFFTRHSGIGISPDSVMYASAAGHLRSHFSFTDFNGMPLVDFPAGYPAWLALFSLIFPGSLLSMAPWLNGALFIGILFLTHLIWKEQNKKTGIFSVLFLLLLACSPCLIEVYTMLWSETVFLFLILLFLVILKYYFETPSPGNLGLLVLVAAIAFVT
;
A
#
# COMPACT_ATOMS: atom_id res chain seq x y z
N MET A 1 -19.95 -14.04 -5.33
CA MET A 1 -18.56 -13.77 -5.76
C MET A 1 -17.61 -14.76 -5.07
N LYS A 2 -17.33 -15.94 -5.66
CA LYS A 2 -16.38 -16.91 -5.06
C LYS A 2 -14.95 -16.50 -5.40
N LEU A 3 -14.33 -15.73 -4.51
CA LEU A 3 -12.93 -15.29 -4.58
C LEU A 3 -11.99 -16.51 -4.45
N ARG A 4 -11.49 -17.04 -5.58
CA ARG A 4 -10.42 -18.05 -5.60
C ARG A 4 -9.11 -17.39 -6.01
N LEU A 5 -8.29 -17.03 -5.02
CA LEU A 5 -6.96 -16.39 -5.15
C LEU A 5 -6.05 -17.05 -6.20
N ARG A 6 -6.11 -18.39 -6.30
CA ARG A 6 -5.29 -19.20 -7.23
C ARG A 6 -5.53 -18.86 -8.71
N ARG A 7 -6.74 -18.41 -9.09
CA ARG A 7 -7.07 -18.00 -10.47
C ARG A 7 -6.48 -16.64 -10.86
N TRP A 8 -6.20 -15.78 -9.89
CA TRP A 8 -5.63 -14.46 -10.15
C TRP A 8 -4.12 -14.53 -10.38
N ILE A 9 -3.40 -15.30 -9.56
CA ILE A 9 -1.95 -15.49 -9.71
C ILE A 9 -1.61 -16.18 -11.04
N SER A 10 -2.41 -17.17 -11.46
CA SER A 10 -2.23 -17.82 -12.77
C SER A 10 -2.53 -16.91 -13.96
N LYS A 11 -3.23 -15.78 -13.74
CA LYS A 11 -3.67 -14.88 -14.81
C LYS A 11 -2.64 -13.79 -15.12
N TYR A 12 -1.70 -13.53 -14.20
CA TYR A 12 -0.69 -12.47 -14.30
C TYR A 12 0.69 -12.94 -13.79
N PRO A 13 1.29 -13.99 -14.38
CA PRO A 13 2.61 -14.47 -13.96
C PRO A 13 3.72 -13.42 -14.12
N GLU A 14 3.52 -12.41 -14.96
CA GLU A 14 4.48 -11.34 -15.24
C GLU A 14 4.82 -10.48 -14.02
N THR A 15 3.94 -10.43 -13.01
CA THR A 15 4.17 -9.64 -11.79
C THR A 15 5.06 -10.35 -10.79
N LEU A 16 5.21 -11.68 -10.89
CA LEU A 16 5.91 -12.49 -9.89
C LEU A 16 7.39 -12.12 -9.74
N PRO A 17 8.19 -11.93 -10.82
CA PRO A 17 9.61 -11.60 -10.67
C PRO A 17 9.79 -10.25 -9.96
N ALA A 18 9.06 -9.22 -10.40
CA ALA A 18 9.13 -7.89 -9.80
C ALA A 18 8.64 -7.87 -8.35
N SER A 19 7.57 -8.62 -8.05
CA SER A 19 7.05 -8.78 -6.68
C SER A 19 8.07 -9.44 -5.74
N PHE A 20 8.75 -10.47 -6.22
CA PHE A 20 9.82 -11.14 -5.47
C PHE A 20 10.97 -10.18 -5.18
N ILE A 21 11.46 -9.47 -6.21
CA ILE A 21 12.53 -8.47 -6.06
C ILE A 21 12.14 -7.34 -5.11
N ALA A 22 10.92 -6.81 -5.21
CA ALA A 22 10.40 -5.79 -4.31
C ALA A 22 10.41 -6.23 -2.84
N VAL A 23 9.91 -7.44 -2.54
CA VAL A 23 9.96 -8.00 -1.18
C VAL A 23 11.40 -8.24 -0.73
N CYS A 24 12.28 -8.73 -1.60
CA CYS A 24 13.69 -8.89 -1.28
C CYS A 24 14.32 -7.55 -0.89
N PHE A 25 14.07 -6.47 -1.64
CA PHE A 25 14.59 -5.16 -1.28
C PHE A 25 14.08 -4.70 0.08
N VAL A 26 12.76 -4.70 0.29
CA VAL A 26 12.18 -4.29 1.58
C VAL A 26 12.81 -5.12 2.71
N TYR A 27 12.84 -6.44 2.58
CA TYR A 27 13.46 -7.31 3.59
C TYR A 27 14.94 -7.01 3.83
N PHE A 28 15.77 -6.93 2.79
CA PHE A 28 17.22 -6.75 2.95
C PHE A 28 17.58 -5.37 3.50
N PHE A 29 16.84 -4.32 3.12
CA PHE A 29 17.07 -2.97 3.62
C PHE A 29 16.53 -2.78 5.05
N THR A 30 15.50 -3.54 5.47
CA THR A 30 14.95 -3.41 6.83
C THR A 30 15.42 -4.49 7.81
N ARG A 31 16.16 -5.53 7.39
CA ARG A 31 16.49 -6.67 8.28
C ARG A 31 17.37 -6.32 9.48
N HIS A 32 18.23 -5.30 9.36
CA HIS A 32 19.23 -4.97 10.38
C HIS A 32 18.76 -3.84 11.29
N SER A 33 18.24 -2.76 10.70
CA SER A 33 17.83 -1.56 11.42
C SER A 33 16.32 -1.47 11.66
N GLY A 34 15.53 -2.43 11.16
CA GLY A 34 14.08 -2.33 11.10
C GLY A 34 13.61 -1.43 9.96
N ILE A 35 12.32 -1.09 9.96
CA ILE A 35 11.79 -0.11 9.02
C ILE A 35 12.35 1.28 9.33
N GLY A 36 12.62 2.08 8.29
CA GLY A 36 13.12 3.43 8.46
C GLY A 36 12.08 4.35 9.10
N ILE A 37 12.56 5.25 9.97
CA ILE A 37 11.74 6.16 10.77
C ILE A 37 12.21 7.58 10.50
N SER A 38 11.26 8.42 10.09
CA SER A 38 11.40 9.87 9.95
C SER A 38 10.67 10.58 11.10
N PRO A 39 10.81 11.91 11.26
CA PRO A 39 9.99 12.67 12.21
C PRO A 39 8.48 12.42 12.04
N ASP A 40 8.00 12.38 10.80
CA ASP A 40 6.59 12.12 10.47
C ASP A 40 6.19 10.70 10.89
N SER A 41 7.08 9.72 10.71
CA SER A 41 6.87 8.34 11.16
C SER A 41 6.62 8.23 12.66
N VAL A 42 7.27 9.08 13.47
CA VAL A 42 7.05 9.13 14.93
C VAL A 42 5.64 9.65 15.24
N MET A 43 5.17 10.66 14.52
CA MET A 43 3.81 11.17 14.63
C MET A 43 2.79 10.09 14.26
N TYR A 44 3.00 9.39 13.16
CA TYR A 44 2.10 8.31 12.72
C TYR A 44 2.05 7.15 13.71
N ALA A 45 3.21 6.67 14.18
CA ALA A 45 3.29 5.53 15.09
C ALA A 45 2.73 5.83 16.48
N SER A 46 2.98 7.04 17.00
CA SER A 46 2.43 7.48 18.30
C SER A 46 0.90 7.61 18.24
N ALA A 47 0.37 8.28 17.22
CA ALA A 47 -1.07 8.41 17.02
C ALA A 47 -1.76 7.04 16.81
N ALA A 48 -1.14 6.13 16.06
CA ALA A 48 -1.64 4.76 15.90
C ALA A 48 -1.68 3.99 17.25
N GLY A 49 -0.65 4.17 18.08
CA GLY A 49 -0.57 3.60 19.43
C GLY A 49 -1.68 4.14 20.35
N HIS A 50 -1.85 5.46 20.39
CA HIS A 50 -2.91 6.12 21.18
C HIS A 50 -4.31 5.77 20.68
N LEU A 51 -4.51 5.63 19.37
CA LEU A 51 -5.78 5.18 18.82
C LEU A 51 -6.10 3.74 19.27
N ARG A 52 -5.09 2.86 19.29
CA ARG A 52 -5.26 1.49 19.78
C ARG A 52 -5.57 1.42 21.27
N SER A 53 -4.87 2.19 22.12
CA SER A 53 -4.98 2.07 23.58
C SER A 53 -6.07 2.93 24.20
N HIS A 54 -6.33 4.10 23.63
CA HIS A 54 -7.21 5.14 24.20
C HIS A 54 -8.27 5.64 23.22
N PHE A 55 -8.35 5.08 22.00
CA PHE A 55 -9.28 5.52 20.96
C PHE A 55 -9.17 7.03 20.68
N SER A 56 -7.93 7.54 20.64
CA SER A 56 -7.61 8.96 20.51
C SER A 56 -6.57 9.21 19.43
N PHE A 57 -6.79 10.23 18.58
CA PHE A 57 -5.81 10.72 17.60
C PHE A 57 -4.96 11.83 18.21
N THR A 58 -4.00 11.43 19.06
CA THR A 58 -3.04 12.34 19.69
C THR A 58 -1.62 12.01 19.29
N ASP A 59 -0.79 13.03 19.08
CA ASP A 59 0.62 12.91 18.75
C ASP A 59 1.47 12.40 19.95
N PHE A 60 2.79 12.34 19.78
CA PHE A 60 3.70 11.89 20.84
C PHE A 60 3.77 12.83 22.05
N ASN A 61 3.29 14.08 21.93
CA ASN A 61 3.19 15.05 23.03
C ASN A 61 1.85 14.94 23.77
N GLY A 62 0.93 14.08 23.32
CA GLY A 62 -0.43 13.99 23.84
C GLY A 62 -1.36 15.09 23.34
N MET A 63 -0.94 15.87 22.35
CA MET A 63 -1.74 16.91 21.72
C MET A 63 -2.56 16.32 20.56
N PRO A 64 -3.71 16.89 20.19
CA PRO A 64 -4.46 16.43 19.02
C PRO A 64 -3.59 16.41 17.76
N LEU A 65 -3.65 15.31 17.00
CA LEU A 65 -2.95 15.20 15.72
C LEU A 65 -3.63 16.12 14.69
N VAL A 66 -2.99 17.24 14.36
CA VAL A 66 -3.52 18.25 13.42
C VAL A 66 -2.66 18.45 12.17
N ASP A 67 -1.38 18.11 12.25
CA ASP A 67 -0.43 18.33 11.15
C ASP A 67 -0.52 17.28 10.03
N PHE A 68 -1.13 16.13 10.33
CA PHE A 68 -1.22 15.00 9.41
C PHE A 68 -2.64 14.44 9.31
N PRO A 69 -3.03 13.91 8.14
CA PRO A 69 -4.28 13.17 7.98
C PRO A 69 -4.35 11.93 8.89
N ALA A 70 -5.55 11.65 9.40
CA ALA A 70 -5.77 10.56 10.36
C ALA A 70 -5.80 9.15 9.72
N GLY A 71 -5.87 9.05 8.40
CA GLY A 71 -6.05 7.78 7.67
C GLY A 71 -4.86 6.84 7.78
N TYR A 72 -3.63 7.33 7.63
CA TYR A 72 -2.44 6.48 7.80
C TYR A 72 -2.25 6.02 9.25
N PRO A 73 -2.34 6.87 10.29
CA PRO A 73 -2.38 6.43 11.68
C PRO A 73 -3.48 5.40 11.97
N ALA A 74 -4.69 5.60 11.43
CA ALA A 74 -5.79 4.66 11.57
C ALA A 74 -5.50 3.30 10.91
N TRP A 75 -4.86 3.32 9.74
CA TRP A 75 -4.40 2.12 9.04
C TRP A 75 -3.37 1.33 9.86
N LEU A 76 -2.37 2.02 10.42
CA LEU A 76 -1.36 1.40 11.29
C LEU A 76 -1.98 0.83 12.57
N ALA A 77 -2.93 1.54 13.19
CA ALA A 77 -3.64 1.06 14.37
C ALA A 77 -4.44 -0.21 14.04
N LEU A 78 -5.24 -0.19 12.97
CA LEU A 78 -6.01 -1.35 12.50
C LEU A 78 -5.11 -2.55 12.22
N PHE A 79 -3.99 -2.33 11.54
CA PHE A 79 -3.02 -3.38 11.26
C PHE A 79 -2.44 -3.97 12.55
N SER A 80 -2.12 -3.13 13.54
CA SER A 80 -1.62 -3.59 14.83
C SER A 80 -2.66 -4.38 15.66
N LEU A 81 -3.96 -4.18 15.42
CA LEU A 81 -5.03 -4.97 16.05
C LEU A 81 -5.12 -6.38 15.46
N ILE A 82 -4.85 -6.53 14.16
CA ILE A 82 -4.98 -7.80 13.44
C ILE A 82 -3.75 -8.68 13.65
N PHE A 83 -2.55 -8.09 13.64
CA PHE A 83 -1.29 -8.83 13.71
C PHE A 83 -0.66 -8.76 15.11
N PRO A 84 -0.38 -9.92 15.75
CA PRO A 84 0.34 -9.94 17.02
C PRO A 84 1.81 -9.57 16.78
N GLY A 85 2.27 -8.48 17.39
CA GLY A 85 3.66 -8.03 17.31
C GLY A 85 3.82 -6.53 17.50
N SER A 86 5.06 -6.05 17.52
CA SER A 86 5.33 -4.61 17.47
C SER A 86 5.03 -4.09 16.06
N LEU A 87 4.46 -2.89 15.98
CA LEU A 87 4.18 -2.22 14.70
C LEU A 87 5.45 -2.15 13.82
N LEU A 88 6.58 -1.82 14.43
CA LEU A 88 7.87 -1.69 13.74
C LEU A 88 8.39 -3.01 13.17
N SER A 89 8.16 -4.13 13.86
CA SER A 89 8.57 -5.45 13.38
C SER A 89 7.71 -5.93 12.20
N MET A 90 6.45 -5.52 12.17
CA MET A 90 5.49 -5.96 11.15
C MET A 90 5.40 -5.01 9.94
N ALA A 91 5.81 -3.75 10.10
CA ALA A 91 5.73 -2.74 9.05
C ALA A 91 6.48 -3.10 7.75
N PRO A 92 7.66 -3.77 7.76
CA PRO A 92 8.28 -4.24 6.51
C PRO A 92 7.41 -5.22 5.71
N TRP A 93 6.67 -6.10 6.40
CA TRP A 93 5.77 -7.05 5.74
C TRP A 93 4.54 -6.34 5.15
N LEU A 94 4.01 -5.36 5.88
CA LEU A 94 2.94 -4.48 5.40
C LEU A 94 3.36 -3.71 4.14
N ASN A 95 4.50 -3.04 4.20
CA ASN A 95 5.05 -2.30 3.07
C ASN A 95 5.37 -3.22 1.89
N GLY A 96 5.94 -4.40 2.13
CA GLY A 96 6.18 -5.40 1.09
C GLY A 96 4.88 -5.84 0.39
N ALA A 97 3.81 -6.07 1.15
CA ALA A 97 2.50 -6.39 0.59
C ALA A 97 1.90 -5.24 -0.24
N LEU A 98 2.03 -4.00 0.23
CA LEU A 98 1.61 -2.81 -0.51
C LEU A 98 2.45 -2.62 -1.79
N PHE A 99 3.75 -2.89 -1.74
CA PHE A 99 4.63 -2.80 -2.91
C PHE A 99 4.23 -3.82 -3.99
N ILE A 100 3.95 -5.07 -3.58
CA ILE A 100 3.36 -6.08 -4.49
C ILE A 100 2.03 -5.56 -5.06
N GLY A 101 1.19 -4.96 -4.21
CA GLY A 101 -0.09 -4.36 -4.59
C GLY A 101 0.05 -3.33 -5.70
N ILE A 102 0.97 -2.38 -5.58
CA ILE A 102 1.16 -1.35 -6.63
C ILE A 102 1.70 -1.93 -7.93
N LEU A 103 2.62 -2.91 -7.86
CA LEU A 103 3.15 -3.58 -9.05
C LEU A 103 2.04 -4.34 -9.78
N PHE A 104 1.18 -5.01 -9.02
CA PHE A 104 0.03 -5.72 -9.56
C PHE A 104 -1.00 -4.79 -10.21
N LEU A 105 -1.40 -3.71 -9.50
CA LEU A 105 -2.35 -2.72 -10.04
C LEU A 105 -1.79 -2.00 -11.27
N THR A 106 -0.50 -1.65 -11.24
CA THR A 106 0.18 -1.05 -12.39
C THR A 106 0.18 -1.99 -13.59
N HIS A 107 0.42 -3.29 -13.37
CA HIS A 107 0.34 -4.29 -14.44
C HIS A 107 -1.08 -4.41 -15.02
N LEU A 108 -2.12 -4.36 -14.18
CA LEU A 108 -3.51 -4.36 -14.65
C LEU A 108 -3.78 -3.18 -15.60
N ILE A 109 -3.39 -1.97 -15.19
CA ILE A 109 -3.55 -0.76 -16.01
C ILE A 109 -2.74 -0.88 -17.31
N TRP A 110 -1.49 -1.36 -17.23
CA TRP A 110 -0.62 -1.54 -18.40
C TRP A 110 -1.20 -2.49 -19.44
N LYS A 111 -1.71 -3.65 -19.00
CA LYS A 111 -2.21 -4.72 -19.88
C LYS A 111 -3.44 -4.30 -20.68
N GLU A 112 -4.24 -3.39 -20.12
CA GLU A 112 -5.43 -2.89 -20.81
C GLU A 112 -5.09 -1.90 -21.92
N GLN A 113 -3.97 -1.18 -21.80
CA GLN A 113 -3.52 -0.22 -22.82
C GLN A 113 -2.61 -0.88 -23.87
N ASN A 114 -1.82 -1.88 -23.47
CA ASN A 114 -0.80 -2.49 -24.31
C ASN A 114 -1.13 -3.95 -24.64
N LYS A 115 -1.32 -4.25 -25.93
CA LYS A 115 -1.45 -5.64 -26.42
C LYS A 115 -0.14 -6.44 -26.34
N LYS A 116 0.99 -5.78 -26.06
CA LYS A 116 2.31 -6.42 -25.89
C LYS A 116 2.42 -6.96 -24.46
N THR A 117 2.04 -8.23 -24.30
CA THR A 117 2.20 -8.99 -23.05
C THR A 117 3.44 -9.89 -23.13
N GLY A 118 4.04 -10.23 -21.99
CA GLY A 118 5.26 -11.04 -21.91
C GLY A 118 6.46 -10.26 -21.39
N ILE A 119 7.64 -10.44 -22.00
CA ILE A 119 8.92 -9.98 -21.43
C ILE A 119 8.99 -8.46 -21.21
N PHE A 120 8.38 -7.65 -22.07
CA PHE A 120 8.35 -6.20 -21.90
C PHE A 120 7.60 -5.76 -20.63
N SER A 121 6.50 -6.44 -20.29
CA SER A 121 5.80 -6.16 -19.04
C SER A 121 6.65 -6.55 -17.83
N VAL A 122 7.41 -7.65 -17.92
CA VAL A 122 8.31 -8.06 -16.84
C VAL A 122 9.42 -7.03 -16.66
N LEU A 123 10.07 -6.60 -17.75
CA LEU A 123 11.12 -5.58 -17.70
C LEU A 123 10.62 -4.25 -17.15
N PHE A 124 9.43 -3.81 -17.55
CA PHE A 124 8.81 -2.59 -17.03
C PHE A 124 8.54 -2.69 -15.52
N LEU A 125 7.97 -3.80 -15.06
CA LEU A 125 7.71 -4.00 -13.62
C LEU A 125 9.00 -4.15 -12.81
N LEU A 126 10.04 -4.78 -13.38
CA LEU A 126 11.36 -4.84 -12.76
C LEU A 126 11.99 -3.46 -12.64
N LEU A 127 11.84 -2.60 -13.65
CA LEU A 127 12.31 -1.22 -13.59
C LEU A 127 11.65 -0.45 -12.43
N LEU A 128 10.33 -0.65 -12.22
CA LEU A 128 9.62 -0.06 -11.08
C LEU A 128 10.10 -0.66 -9.74
N ALA A 129 10.21 -1.99 -9.65
CA ALA A 129 10.64 -2.67 -8.42
C ALA A 129 12.08 -2.29 -8.01
N CYS A 130 12.95 -1.99 -9.00
CA CYS A 130 14.33 -1.56 -8.78
C CYS A 130 14.50 -0.04 -8.69
N SER A 131 13.42 0.75 -8.75
CA SER A 131 13.50 2.20 -8.64
C SER A 131 13.96 2.61 -7.24
N PRO A 132 15.07 3.37 -7.09
CA PRO A 132 15.54 3.82 -5.78
C PRO A 132 14.49 4.61 -5.01
N CYS A 133 13.70 5.44 -5.71
CA CYS A 133 12.62 6.23 -5.12
C CYS A 133 11.52 5.34 -4.51
N LEU A 134 11.09 4.29 -5.21
CA LEU A 134 10.09 3.37 -4.65
C LEU A 134 10.67 2.52 -3.54
N ILE A 135 11.91 2.04 -3.68
CA ILE A 135 12.59 1.29 -2.63
C ILE A 135 12.67 2.13 -1.34
N GLU A 136 13.07 3.39 -1.44
CA GLU A 136 13.11 4.32 -0.30
C GLU A 136 11.74 4.43 0.38
N VAL A 137 10.71 4.80 -0.39
CA VAL A 137 9.33 4.93 0.13
C VAL A 137 8.86 3.66 0.86
N TYR A 138 9.10 2.48 0.28
CA TYR A 138 8.65 1.21 0.86
C TYR A 138 9.55 0.67 1.97
N THR A 139 10.73 1.25 2.19
CA THR A 139 11.60 0.95 3.34
C THR A 139 11.40 1.91 4.51
N MET A 140 10.55 2.93 4.36
CA MET A 140 10.19 3.90 5.40
C MET A 140 8.76 3.69 5.93
N LEU A 141 8.51 4.04 7.18
CA LEU A 141 7.16 4.05 7.77
C LEU A 141 6.44 5.35 7.39
N TRP A 142 5.96 5.38 6.15
CA TRP A 142 5.47 6.56 5.44
C TRP A 142 4.06 6.34 4.88
N SER A 143 3.24 7.40 4.88
CA SER A 143 1.84 7.34 4.41
C SER A 143 1.74 7.11 2.91
N GLU A 144 2.78 7.53 2.19
CA GLU A 144 2.97 7.37 0.74
C GLU A 144 2.76 5.93 0.28
N THR A 145 3.14 4.94 1.10
CA THR A 145 2.99 3.52 0.78
C THR A 145 1.53 3.10 0.57
N VAL A 146 0.63 3.58 1.42
CA VAL A 146 -0.82 3.33 1.37
C VAL A 146 -1.46 4.25 0.34
N PHE A 147 -1.06 5.51 0.32
CA PHE A 147 -1.60 6.50 -0.63
C PHE A 147 -1.40 6.08 -2.09
N LEU A 148 -0.18 5.67 -2.46
CA LEU A 148 0.12 5.18 -3.82
C LEU A 148 -0.73 3.95 -4.20
N PHE A 149 -0.93 3.03 -3.25
CA PHE A 149 -1.80 1.88 -3.46
C PHE A 149 -3.25 2.30 -3.70
N LEU A 150 -3.78 3.20 -2.86
CA LEU A 150 -5.16 3.68 -2.97
C LEU A 150 -5.41 4.47 -4.26
N ILE A 151 -4.45 5.29 -4.72
CA ILE A 151 -4.58 6.01 -5.99
C ILE A 151 -4.64 5.03 -7.17
N LEU A 152 -3.75 4.04 -7.23
CA LEU A 152 -3.78 3.06 -8.31
C LEU A 152 -5.07 2.21 -8.28
N LEU A 153 -5.52 1.84 -7.07
CA LEU A 153 -6.77 1.13 -6.88
C LEU A 153 -7.97 1.99 -7.33
N PHE A 154 -7.97 3.27 -6.99
CA PHE A 154 -8.96 4.25 -7.42
C PHE A 154 -9.03 4.32 -8.95
N LEU A 155 -7.89 4.40 -9.65
CA LEU A 155 -7.87 4.45 -11.12
C LEU A 155 -8.48 3.18 -11.76
N VAL A 156 -8.18 2.00 -11.19
CA VAL A 156 -8.75 0.72 -11.66
C VAL A 156 -10.28 0.70 -11.45
N ILE A 157 -10.76 1.11 -10.28
CA ILE A 157 -12.19 1.14 -9.95
C ILE A 157 -12.92 2.21 -10.78
N LEU A 158 -12.30 3.38 -10.97
CA LEU A 158 -12.85 4.47 -11.77
C LEU A 158 -13.11 4.02 -13.20
N LYS A 159 -12.13 3.34 -13.81
CA LYS A 159 -12.30 2.74 -15.13
C LYS A 159 -13.44 1.72 -15.13
N TYR A 160 -13.45 0.79 -14.17
CA TYR A 160 -14.50 -0.23 -14.07
C TYR A 160 -15.89 0.39 -13.93
N TYR A 161 -16.02 1.49 -13.18
CA TYR A 161 -17.25 2.25 -13.07
C TYR A 161 -17.70 2.85 -14.40
N PHE A 162 -16.78 3.43 -15.19
CA PHE A 162 -17.12 3.95 -16.52
C PHE A 162 -17.57 2.86 -17.51
N GLU A 163 -17.01 1.65 -17.41
CA GLU A 163 -17.42 0.52 -18.25
C GLU A 163 -18.73 -0.12 -17.78
N THR A 164 -18.97 -0.12 -16.47
CA THR A 164 -20.16 -0.74 -15.86
C THR A 164 -20.78 0.17 -14.78
N PRO A 165 -21.47 1.26 -15.18
CA PRO A 165 -22.03 2.20 -14.21
C PRO A 165 -23.07 1.52 -13.32
N SER A 166 -22.86 1.55 -12.01
CA SER A 166 -23.83 1.09 -11.02
C SER A 166 -23.66 1.85 -9.70
N PRO A 167 -24.73 2.00 -8.89
CA PRO A 167 -24.63 2.65 -7.58
C PRO A 167 -23.61 1.97 -6.64
N GLY A 168 -23.50 0.64 -6.72
CA GLY A 168 -22.50 -0.11 -5.94
C GLY A 168 -21.07 0.22 -6.35
N ASN A 169 -20.79 0.31 -7.65
CA ASN A 169 -19.48 0.69 -8.17
C ASN A 169 -19.14 2.15 -7.84
N LEU A 170 -20.12 3.05 -7.89
CA LEU A 170 -19.96 4.44 -7.46
C LEU A 170 -19.64 4.52 -5.96
N GLY A 171 -20.35 3.76 -5.12
CA GLY A 171 -20.10 3.71 -3.68
C GLY A 171 -18.68 3.23 -3.36
N LEU A 172 -18.20 2.20 -4.05
CA LEU A 172 -16.82 1.72 -3.91
C LEU A 172 -15.79 2.76 -4.36
N LEU A 173 -16.04 3.43 -5.49
CA LEU A 173 -15.18 4.50 -6.00
C LEU A 173 -15.05 5.65 -5.00
N VAL A 174 -16.18 6.14 -4.48
CA VAL A 174 -16.23 7.21 -3.48
C VAL A 174 -15.54 6.80 -2.20
N LEU A 175 -15.74 5.55 -1.74
CA LEU A 175 -15.08 5.04 -0.54
C LEU A 175 -13.56 5.05 -0.68
N VAL A 176 -13.01 4.51 -1.77
CA VAL A 176 -11.55 4.48 -1.99
C VAL A 176 -10.99 5.90 -2.11
N ALA A 177 -11.70 6.80 -2.81
CA ALA A 177 -11.31 8.19 -2.92
C ALA A 177 -11.31 8.91 -1.56
N ALA A 178 -12.32 8.67 -0.72
CA ALA A 178 -12.42 9.25 0.62
C ALA A 178 -11.29 8.75 1.53
N ILE A 179 -10.97 7.46 1.50
CA ILE A 179 -9.84 6.91 2.27
C ILE A 179 -8.52 7.52 1.78
N ALA A 180 -8.31 7.61 0.46
CA ALA A 180 -7.11 8.23 -0.12
C ALA A 180 -6.97 9.70 0.28
N PHE A 181 -8.08 10.44 0.33
CA PHE A 181 -8.08 11.85 0.72
C PHE A 181 -7.65 12.08 2.18
N VAL A 182 -7.97 11.13 3.07
CA VAL A 182 -7.61 11.21 4.49
C VAL A 182 -6.33 10.44 4.82
N THR A 183 -5.64 9.86 3.84
CA THR A 183 -4.35 9.15 4.01
C THR A 183 -3.20 10.10 3.73
#